data_AF-A0A7X0A8G6-F1
#
_entry.id   AF-A0A7X0A8G6-F1
#
_cell.length_a   1.000
_cell.length_b   1.000
_cell.length_c   1.000
_cell.angle_alpha   90.00
_cell.angle_beta   90.00
_cell.angle_gamma   90.00
#
_symmetry.space_group_name_H-M   'P 1'
#
loop_
_entity.id
_entity.type
_entity.pdbx_description
1 polymer ?
#
loop_
_entity_poly.entity_id
_entity_poly.type
_entity_poly.pdbx_seq_one_letter_code
_entity_poly.pdbx_strand_id
1 'polypeptide(L)'
;MNKSLYHFGIFFLGLTAACGLALGIFQFLFGVQLFMQNSFVPWFLMMHIVAITGVIIVLKYYHYQKYWAAFYTGMIATIASLCYNAIFLKMLLSRSSSNYYVPVVLISLFITILYTLILIFSSTRKKIWLRIAGAYMLVIGLVLVLSIGWSLLSKDVQLNGILAKIIQWTSMAGGLASVPFIMHFLSEIKLSNPENTSPVKQSLKNTLGIIQTLALIAVLIPGVMLTSEGNSSKYWDDVNFEKTKRMAQLFESRSFVNSKGDTLFYHLLKPLNFDPRKKYPLVVSLPYGGQPATDKIRQMEGAVAAEELSTDINRLNYPAFLFIPNCPPGSGWGGIPNYPSVDSLVYEAISSLDKEPGIDVKRRYVTGLSRGGYGAWHFICTRPDMFAAAIPVSGGEDPKLASRIVNIPVWAFHGAKDKNVPVSGSRNMINAIKKAGGNPKYTEFSNEGHNIWYQVSITPGLWDWLFAQKRNQ
;
A
#
# COMPACT_ATOMS: atom_id res chain seq x y z
N MET A 1 -8.16 37.25 -24.44
CA MET A 1 -8.10 36.94 -22.99
C MET A 1 -7.34 38.07 -22.30
N ASN A 2 -7.67 38.44 -21.05
CA ASN A 2 -7.04 39.58 -20.37
C ASN A 2 -5.82 39.15 -19.53
N LYS A 3 -4.94 40.11 -19.15
CA LYS A 3 -3.71 39.85 -18.38
C LYS A 3 -4.01 39.21 -17.03
N SER A 4 -5.05 39.65 -16.33
CA SER A 4 -5.43 39.05 -15.04
C SER A 4 -5.70 37.55 -15.15
N LEU A 5 -6.37 37.09 -16.22
CA LEU A 5 -6.66 35.69 -16.41
C LEU A 5 -5.42 34.87 -16.82
N TYR A 6 -4.47 35.46 -17.55
CA TYR A 6 -3.17 34.82 -17.79
C TYR A 6 -2.38 34.61 -16.50
N HIS A 7 -2.28 35.63 -15.63
CA HIS A 7 -1.62 35.50 -14.33
C HIS A 7 -2.31 34.46 -13.43
N PHE A 8 -3.65 34.46 -13.44
CA PHE A 8 -4.44 33.46 -12.72
C PHE A 8 -4.15 32.04 -13.23
N GLY A 9 -4.07 31.85 -14.55
CA GLY A 9 -3.68 30.58 -15.17
C GLY A 9 -2.27 30.15 -14.80
N ILE A 10 -1.30 31.07 -14.86
CA ILE A 10 0.09 30.81 -14.48
C ILE A 10 0.18 30.30 -13.05
N PHE A 11 -0.55 30.91 -12.11
CA PHE A 11 -0.57 30.47 -10.72
C PHE A 11 -1.06 29.03 -10.58
N PHE A 12 -2.23 28.69 -11.13
CA PHE A 12 -2.79 27.34 -11.00
C PHE A 12 -1.98 26.27 -11.73
N LEU A 13 -1.41 26.62 -12.90
CA LEU A 13 -0.49 25.74 -13.62
C LEU A 13 0.82 25.53 -12.83
N GLY A 14 1.33 26.58 -12.19
CA GLY A 14 2.52 26.52 -11.33
C GLY A 14 2.28 25.69 -10.07
N LEU A 15 1.14 25.89 -9.40
CA LEU A 15 0.75 25.08 -8.24
C LEU A 15 0.54 23.60 -8.65
N THR A 16 -0.02 23.36 -9.84
CA THR A 16 -0.11 21.99 -10.41
C THR A 16 1.26 21.37 -10.60
N ALA A 17 2.24 22.12 -11.14
CA ALA A 17 3.61 21.63 -11.30
C ALA A 17 4.25 21.27 -9.95
N ALA A 18 4.08 22.15 -8.97
CA ALA A 18 4.59 21.94 -7.62
C ALA A 18 3.97 20.69 -6.96
N CYS A 19 2.64 20.52 -7.05
CA CYS A 19 1.96 19.32 -6.54
C CYS A 19 2.42 18.05 -7.26
N GLY A 20 2.59 18.09 -8.58
CA GLY A 20 3.05 16.94 -9.36
C GLY A 20 4.46 16.50 -8.97
N LEU A 21 5.38 17.46 -8.80
CA LEU A 21 6.72 17.19 -8.27
C LEU A 21 6.67 16.65 -6.85
N ALA A 22 5.88 17.28 -5.97
CA ALA A 22 5.73 16.84 -4.58
C ALA A 22 5.21 15.40 -4.50
N LEU A 23 4.22 15.03 -5.32
CA LEU A 23 3.72 13.65 -5.39
C LEU A 23 4.82 12.67 -5.79
N GLY A 24 5.63 13.02 -6.81
CA GLY A 24 6.78 12.20 -7.21
C GLY A 24 7.81 12.03 -6.10
N ILE A 25 8.19 13.14 -5.43
CA ILE A 25 9.12 13.12 -4.29
C ILE A 25 8.56 12.28 -3.14
N PHE A 26 7.28 12.46 -2.79
CA PHE A 26 6.64 11.68 -1.74
C PHE A 26 6.60 10.18 -2.06
N GLN A 27 6.38 9.80 -3.31
CA GLN A 27 6.48 8.41 -3.74
C GLN A 27 7.90 7.86 -3.57
N PHE A 28 8.95 8.66 -3.83
CA PHE A 28 10.33 8.24 -3.59
C PHE A 28 10.66 8.12 -2.10
N LEU A 29 10.16 9.04 -1.28
CA LEU A 29 10.45 9.09 0.15
C LEU A 29 9.69 8.02 0.94
N PHE A 30 8.41 7.81 0.61
CA PHE A 30 7.47 7.02 1.42
C PHE A 30 6.92 5.78 0.71
N GLY A 31 7.20 5.60 -0.59
CA GLY A 31 6.74 4.45 -1.35
C GLY A 31 5.22 4.27 -1.32
N VAL A 32 4.76 3.03 -1.23
CA VAL A 32 3.33 2.67 -1.21
C VAL A 32 2.63 3.16 0.07
N GLN A 33 3.37 3.35 1.17
CA GLN A 33 2.80 3.82 2.43
C GLN A 33 2.21 5.23 2.32
N LEU A 34 2.68 6.03 1.35
CA LEU A 34 2.11 7.34 1.03
C LEU A 34 0.59 7.29 0.89
N PHE A 35 0.07 6.29 0.18
CA PHE A 35 -1.35 6.17 -0.14
C PHE A 35 -2.21 5.73 1.05
N MET A 36 -1.57 5.28 2.14
CA MET A 36 -2.22 4.81 3.36
C MET A 36 -2.34 5.91 4.42
N GLN A 37 -1.70 7.06 4.20
CA GLN A 37 -1.69 8.18 5.13
C GLN A 37 -3.07 8.87 5.15
N ASN A 38 -3.50 9.33 6.32
CA ASN A 38 -4.82 9.93 6.51
C ASN A 38 -4.96 11.22 5.68
N SER A 39 -3.88 11.98 5.57
CA SER A 39 -3.85 13.25 4.84
C SER A 39 -3.72 13.09 3.32
N PHE A 40 -3.46 11.87 2.82
CA PHE A 40 -3.27 11.64 1.38
C PHE A 40 -4.52 11.97 0.56
N VAL A 41 -5.69 11.46 0.95
CA VAL A 41 -6.94 11.66 0.18
C VAL A 41 -7.35 13.14 0.13
N PRO A 42 -7.39 13.89 1.25
CA PRO A 42 -7.65 15.33 1.21
C PRO A 42 -6.65 16.08 0.33
N TRP A 43 -5.36 15.78 0.44
CA TRP A 43 -4.31 16.40 -0.38
C TRP A 43 -4.52 16.11 -1.87
N PHE A 44 -4.77 14.84 -2.22
CA PHE A 44 -5.04 14.35 -3.56
C PHE A 44 -6.24 15.07 -4.21
N LEU A 45 -7.34 15.26 -3.46
CA LEU A 45 -8.50 15.99 -3.96
C LEU A 45 -8.16 17.46 -4.24
N MET A 46 -7.45 18.12 -3.34
CA MET A 46 -7.10 19.54 -3.49
C MET A 46 -6.15 19.77 -4.67
N MET A 47 -5.13 18.91 -4.87
CA MET A 47 -4.25 19.02 -6.04
C MET A 47 -5.01 18.85 -7.36
N HIS A 48 -6.02 17.99 -7.41
CA HIS A 48 -6.83 17.82 -8.63
C HIS A 48 -7.80 18.98 -8.88
N ILE A 49 -8.37 19.59 -7.84
CA ILE A 49 -9.16 20.83 -7.98
C ILE A 49 -8.30 21.96 -8.56
N VAL A 50 -7.06 22.10 -8.07
CA VAL A 50 -6.07 23.05 -8.60
C VAL A 50 -5.77 22.77 -10.07
N ALA A 51 -5.48 21.51 -10.42
CA ALA A 51 -5.19 21.11 -11.79
C ALA A 51 -6.34 21.43 -12.75
N ILE A 52 -7.59 21.08 -12.38
CA ILE A 52 -8.78 21.36 -13.19
C ILE A 52 -8.94 22.86 -13.43
N THR A 53 -8.69 23.69 -12.42
CA THR A 53 -8.81 25.15 -12.55
C THR A 53 -7.78 25.69 -13.56
N GLY A 54 -6.54 25.21 -13.51
CA GLY A 54 -5.53 25.54 -14.51
C GLY A 54 -5.95 25.12 -15.93
N VAL A 55 -6.48 23.90 -16.07
CA VAL A 55 -6.95 23.36 -17.36
C VAL A 55 -8.12 24.15 -17.93
N ILE A 56 -9.10 24.56 -17.10
CA ILE A 56 -10.23 25.39 -17.53
C ILE A 56 -9.74 26.69 -18.17
N ILE A 57 -8.67 27.29 -17.65
CA ILE A 57 -8.10 28.53 -18.18
C ILE A 57 -7.41 28.26 -19.54
N VAL A 58 -6.72 27.14 -19.68
CA VAL A 58 -6.14 26.68 -20.97
C VAL A 58 -7.22 26.42 -22.01
N LEU A 59 -8.30 25.72 -21.64
CA LEU A 59 -9.45 25.48 -22.53
C LEU A 59 -10.12 26.79 -22.94
N LYS A 60 -10.30 27.73 -22.00
CA LYS A 60 -10.82 29.06 -22.30
C LYS A 60 -9.93 29.83 -23.27
N TYR A 61 -8.60 29.69 -23.16
CA TYR A 61 -7.67 30.26 -24.15
C TYR A 61 -7.86 29.63 -25.53
N TYR A 62 -7.96 28.29 -25.64
CA TYR A 62 -8.22 27.62 -26.91
C TYR A 62 -9.51 28.08 -27.57
N HIS A 63 -10.59 28.16 -26.79
CA HIS A 63 -11.87 28.67 -27.26
C HIS A 63 -11.73 30.11 -27.77
N TYR A 64 -11.08 30.99 -27.01
CA TYR A 64 -10.87 32.39 -27.38
C TYR A 64 -10.07 32.54 -28.69
N GLN A 65 -9.04 31.72 -28.88
CA GLN A 65 -8.21 31.71 -30.10
C GLN A 65 -8.80 30.88 -31.24
N LYS A 66 -10.00 30.29 -31.05
CA LYS A 66 -10.66 29.39 -32.01
C LYS A 66 -9.81 28.16 -32.38
N TYR A 67 -9.01 27.66 -31.44
CA TYR A 67 -8.28 26.40 -31.56
C TYR A 67 -9.20 25.20 -31.23
N TRP A 68 -10.23 25.00 -32.04
CA TRP A 68 -11.33 24.06 -31.77
C TRP A 68 -10.87 22.61 -31.55
N ALA A 69 -9.93 22.12 -32.37
CA ALA A 69 -9.40 20.76 -32.20
C ALA A 69 -8.74 20.58 -30.83
N ALA A 70 -7.90 21.53 -30.40
CA ALA A 70 -7.25 21.50 -29.10
C ALA A 70 -8.24 21.68 -27.95
N PHE A 71 -9.27 22.49 -28.13
CA PHE A 71 -10.37 22.67 -27.16
C PHE A 71 -11.12 21.35 -26.90
N TYR A 72 -11.65 20.72 -27.95
CA TYR A 72 -12.44 19.49 -27.79
C TYR A 72 -11.59 18.32 -27.29
N THR A 73 -10.40 18.10 -27.86
CA THR A 73 -9.52 17.01 -27.41
C THR A 73 -8.98 17.24 -26.01
N GLY A 74 -8.67 18.49 -25.63
CA GLY A 74 -8.30 18.83 -24.26
C GLY A 74 -9.44 18.61 -23.26
N MET A 75 -10.69 18.93 -23.63
CA MET A 75 -11.86 18.65 -22.81
C MET A 75 -12.07 17.15 -22.60
N ILE A 76 -11.96 16.35 -23.67
CA ILE A 76 -12.06 14.87 -23.59
C ILE A 76 -10.94 14.29 -22.72
N ALA A 77 -9.70 14.76 -22.88
CA ALA A 77 -8.58 14.34 -22.04
C ALA A 77 -8.79 14.68 -20.56
N THR A 78 -9.38 15.85 -20.27
CA THR A 78 -9.73 16.26 -18.91
C THR A 78 -10.76 15.32 -18.30
N ILE A 79 -11.84 15.01 -19.03
CA ILE A 79 -12.87 14.07 -18.57
C ILE A 79 -12.27 12.68 -18.32
N ALA A 80 -11.44 12.19 -19.23
CA ALA A 80 -10.77 10.90 -19.06
C ALA A 80 -9.87 10.86 -17.81
N SER A 81 -9.13 11.93 -17.54
CA SER A 81 -8.33 12.07 -16.32
C SER A 81 -9.19 12.09 -15.05
N LEU A 82 -10.35 12.77 -15.06
CA LEU A 82 -11.28 12.75 -13.94
C LEU A 82 -11.86 11.36 -13.67
N CYS A 83 -12.23 10.62 -14.73
CA CYS A 83 -12.67 9.23 -14.60
C CYS A 83 -11.57 8.35 -14.00
N TYR A 84 -10.32 8.51 -14.46
CA TYR A 84 -9.17 7.83 -13.88
C TYR A 84 -9.01 8.13 -12.38
N ASN A 85 -9.02 9.40 -12.00
CA ASN A 85 -8.86 9.80 -10.59
C ASN A 85 -10.01 9.30 -9.72
N ALA A 86 -11.24 9.26 -10.24
CA ALA A 86 -12.39 8.71 -9.52
C ALA A 86 -12.27 7.20 -9.27
N ILE A 87 -11.81 6.43 -10.26
CA ILE A 87 -11.54 4.99 -10.07
C ILE A 87 -10.39 4.79 -9.08
N PHE A 88 -9.31 5.58 -9.20
CA PHE A 88 -8.19 5.51 -8.27
C PHE A 88 -8.63 5.79 -6.83
N LEU A 89 -9.44 6.83 -6.61
CA LEU A 89 -9.98 7.15 -5.29
C LEU A 89 -10.91 6.05 -4.76
N LYS A 90 -11.76 5.48 -5.61
CA LYS A 90 -12.63 4.36 -5.24
C LYS A 90 -11.82 3.12 -4.84
N MET A 91 -10.74 2.84 -5.57
CA MET A 91 -9.81 1.75 -5.27
C MET A 91 -9.12 1.99 -3.91
N LEU A 92 -8.69 3.22 -3.63
CA LEU A 92 -8.09 3.58 -2.33
C LEU A 92 -9.08 3.45 -1.17
N LEU A 93 -10.30 3.96 -1.31
CA LEU A 93 -11.27 4.04 -0.21
C LEU A 93 -12.03 2.74 0.06
N SER A 94 -12.34 1.97 -0.99
CA SER A 94 -13.23 0.81 -0.90
C SER A 94 -12.59 -0.51 -1.34
N ARG A 95 -11.39 -0.47 -1.95
CA ARG A 95 -10.73 -1.60 -2.60
C ARG A 95 -11.56 -2.31 -3.68
N SER A 96 -12.72 -1.74 -4.02
CA SER A 96 -13.54 -2.18 -5.14
C SER A 96 -13.01 -1.57 -6.44
N SER A 97 -13.40 -2.14 -7.58
CA SER A 97 -13.07 -1.63 -8.92
C SER A 97 -11.58 -1.68 -9.31
N SER A 98 -10.73 -2.43 -8.60
CA SER A 98 -9.31 -2.64 -8.96
C SER A 98 -9.14 -3.20 -10.38
N ASN A 99 -10.04 -4.08 -10.82
CA ASN A 99 -10.05 -4.65 -12.18
C ASN A 99 -10.18 -3.60 -13.29
N TYR A 100 -10.72 -2.40 -12.98
CA TYR A 100 -10.88 -1.32 -13.95
C TYR A 100 -9.70 -0.33 -13.95
N TYR A 101 -8.82 -0.39 -12.96
CA TYR A 101 -7.75 0.59 -12.80
C TYR A 101 -6.82 0.63 -14.02
N VAL A 102 -6.26 -0.53 -14.40
CA VAL A 102 -5.33 -0.64 -15.52
C VAL A 102 -6.00 -0.24 -16.86
N PRO A 103 -7.19 -0.76 -17.23
CA PRO A 103 -7.89 -0.33 -18.44
C PRO A 103 -8.10 1.19 -18.50
N VAL A 104 -8.54 1.81 -17.40
CA VAL A 104 -8.82 3.26 -17.38
C VAL A 104 -7.55 4.09 -17.44
N VAL A 105 -6.45 3.65 -16.82
CA VAL A 105 -5.12 4.28 -17.00
C VAL A 105 -4.73 4.28 -18.48
N LEU A 106 -4.81 3.13 -19.16
CA LEU A 106 -4.42 3.01 -20.56
C LEU A 106 -5.30 3.86 -21.48
N ILE A 107 -6.62 3.88 -21.25
CA ILE A 107 -7.55 4.75 -21.99
C ILE A 107 -7.20 6.24 -21.77
N SER A 108 -6.95 6.64 -20.52
CA SER A 108 -6.60 8.02 -20.19
C SER A 108 -5.28 8.45 -20.86
N LEU A 109 -4.26 7.59 -20.86
CA LEU A 109 -2.99 7.83 -21.54
C LEU A 109 -3.16 7.92 -23.06
N PHE A 110 -3.94 7.03 -23.67
CA PHE A 110 -4.22 7.06 -25.10
C PHE A 110 -4.91 8.36 -25.53
N ILE A 111 -5.98 8.76 -24.82
CA ILE A 111 -6.68 10.03 -25.08
C ILE A 111 -5.73 11.22 -24.89
N THR A 112 -4.87 11.18 -23.88
CA THR A 112 -3.85 12.22 -23.66
C THR A 112 -2.87 12.27 -24.84
N ILE A 113 -2.38 11.14 -25.34
CA ILE A 113 -1.51 11.08 -26.53
C ILE A 113 -2.21 11.72 -27.73
N LEU A 114 -3.48 11.41 -27.99
CA LEU A 114 -4.23 12.07 -29.07
C LEU A 114 -4.28 13.60 -28.90
N TYR A 115 -4.57 14.09 -27.71
CA TYR A 115 -4.53 15.53 -27.41
C TYR A 115 -3.14 16.13 -27.66
N THR A 116 -2.05 15.45 -27.28
CA THR A 116 -0.68 15.95 -27.51
C THR A 116 -0.33 16.04 -29.00
N LEU A 117 -0.78 15.09 -29.81
CA LEU A 117 -0.59 15.14 -31.27
C LEU A 117 -1.34 16.33 -31.87
N ILE A 118 -2.54 16.65 -31.39
CA ILE A 118 -3.26 17.85 -31.81
C ILE A 118 -2.48 19.12 -31.44
N LEU A 119 -1.87 19.19 -30.25
CA LEU A 119 -1.05 20.34 -29.88
C LEU A 119 0.15 20.55 -30.82
N ILE A 120 0.74 19.45 -31.31
CA ILE A 120 1.92 19.47 -32.17
C ILE A 120 1.57 19.84 -33.62
N PHE A 121 0.50 19.24 -34.17
CA PHE A 121 0.25 19.27 -35.62
C PHE A 121 -0.88 20.20 -36.06
N SER A 122 -1.78 20.64 -35.15
CA SER A 122 -2.93 21.48 -35.50
C SER A 122 -2.60 22.98 -35.57
N SER A 123 -3.63 23.82 -35.61
CA SER A 123 -3.49 25.29 -35.65
C SER A 123 -2.71 25.87 -34.46
N THR A 124 -2.65 25.14 -33.33
CA THR A 124 -1.83 25.49 -32.15
C THR A 124 -0.33 25.48 -32.44
N ARG A 125 0.15 24.79 -33.50
CA ARG A 125 1.58 24.69 -33.86
C ARG A 125 2.26 26.04 -34.07
N LYS A 126 1.49 27.08 -34.36
CA LYS A 126 1.95 28.47 -34.50
C LYS A 126 2.47 29.06 -33.18
N LYS A 127 2.10 28.48 -32.03
CA LYS A 127 2.55 28.88 -30.70
C LYS A 127 3.61 27.89 -30.23
N ILE A 128 4.88 28.31 -30.22
CA ILE A 128 6.03 27.45 -29.91
C ILE A 128 5.86 26.70 -28.58
N TRP A 129 5.40 27.38 -27.53
CA TRP A 129 5.24 26.79 -26.21
C TRP A 129 4.11 25.74 -26.14
N LEU A 130 3.04 25.88 -26.91
CA LEU A 130 1.99 24.85 -27.00
C LEU A 130 2.50 23.62 -27.75
N ARG A 131 3.32 23.81 -28.79
CA ARG A 131 3.99 22.71 -29.50
C ARG A 131 4.98 21.98 -28.59
N ILE A 132 5.76 22.71 -27.79
CA ILE A 132 6.66 22.13 -26.77
C ILE A 132 5.84 21.35 -25.73
N ALA A 133 4.70 21.89 -25.27
CA ALA A 133 3.80 21.18 -24.35
C ALA A 133 3.36 19.83 -24.93
N GLY A 134 2.90 19.83 -26.19
CA GLY A 134 2.52 18.61 -26.90
C GLY A 134 3.67 17.62 -27.00
N ALA A 135 4.85 18.05 -27.46
CA ALA A 135 6.01 17.18 -27.60
C ALA A 135 6.47 16.57 -26.26
N TYR A 136 6.53 17.39 -25.21
CA TYR A 136 6.89 16.96 -23.86
C TYR A 136 5.93 15.89 -23.34
N MET A 137 4.63 16.17 -23.37
CA MET A 137 3.60 15.27 -22.89
C MET A 137 3.51 13.99 -23.73
N LEU A 138 3.80 14.05 -25.04
CA LEU A 138 3.84 12.88 -25.91
C LEU A 138 4.95 11.92 -25.49
N VAL A 139 6.16 12.42 -25.23
CA VAL A 139 7.29 11.59 -24.77
C VAL A 139 6.95 10.92 -23.44
N ILE A 140 6.43 11.67 -22.47
CA ILE A 140 5.99 11.14 -21.17
C ILE A 140 4.92 10.05 -21.37
N GLY A 141 3.89 10.33 -22.17
CA GLY A 141 2.80 9.40 -22.44
C GLY A 141 3.26 8.09 -23.07
N LEU A 142 4.14 8.16 -24.08
CA LEU A 142 4.69 6.98 -24.75
C LEU A 142 5.53 6.12 -23.81
N VAL A 143 6.40 6.73 -22.99
CA VAL A 143 7.21 5.98 -22.02
C VAL A 143 6.33 5.28 -20.99
N LEU A 144 5.28 5.95 -20.49
CA LEU A 144 4.33 5.34 -19.55
C LEU A 144 3.55 4.17 -20.17
N VAL A 145 2.99 4.34 -21.36
CA VAL A 145 2.23 3.28 -22.04
C VAL A 145 3.11 2.06 -22.29
N LEU A 146 4.33 2.26 -22.81
CA LEU A 146 5.27 1.17 -23.07
C LEU A 146 5.70 0.47 -21.78
N SER A 147 6.02 1.23 -20.74
CA SER A 147 6.49 0.66 -19.47
C SER A 147 5.39 -0.12 -18.73
N ILE A 148 4.17 0.42 -18.70
CA ILE A 148 3.00 -0.26 -18.11
C ILE A 148 2.66 -1.50 -18.93
N GLY A 149 2.60 -1.39 -20.26
CA GLY A 149 2.31 -2.51 -21.15
C GLY A 149 3.32 -3.64 -20.99
N TRP A 150 4.62 -3.34 -20.93
CA TRP A 150 5.65 -4.34 -20.71
C TRP A 150 5.55 -4.99 -19.33
N SER A 151 5.30 -4.18 -18.29
CA SER A 151 5.14 -4.69 -16.91
C SER A 151 3.98 -5.70 -16.79
N LEU A 152 2.88 -5.46 -17.50
CA LEU A 152 1.71 -6.36 -17.53
C LEU A 152 1.96 -7.68 -18.27
N LEU A 153 2.87 -7.68 -19.25
CA LEU A 153 3.19 -8.86 -20.07
C LEU A 153 4.36 -9.68 -19.48
N SER A 154 5.17 -9.08 -18.61
CA SER A 154 6.37 -9.69 -18.04
C SER A 154 6.07 -10.49 -16.77
N LYS A 155 6.59 -11.71 -16.72
CA LYS A 155 6.66 -12.54 -15.49
C LYS A 155 7.98 -12.35 -14.73
N ASP A 156 8.94 -11.60 -15.29
CA ASP A 156 10.24 -11.35 -14.68
C ASP A 156 10.13 -10.28 -13.59
N VAL A 157 10.41 -10.68 -12.35
CA VAL A 157 10.34 -9.85 -11.16
C VAL A 157 11.38 -8.73 -11.18
N GLN A 158 12.60 -8.99 -11.67
CA GLN A 158 13.66 -7.99 -11.73
C GLN A 158 13.33 -6.92 -12.76
N LEU A 159 12.89 -7.34 -13.94
CA LEU A 159 12.47 -6.42 -15.01
C LEU A 159 11.30 -5.55 -14.55
N ASN A 160 10.29 -6.14 -13.89
CA ASN A 160 9.15 -5.39 -13.35
C ASN A 160 9.59 -4.37 -12.28
N GLY A 161 10.60 -4.69 -11.48
CA GLY A 161 11.22 -3.74 -10.55
C GLY A 161 11.89 -2.55 -11.25
N ILE A 162 12.57 -2.78 -12.39
CA ILE A 162 13.17 -1.71 -13.21
C ILE A 162 12.08 -0.85 -13.85
N LEU A 163 11.07 -1.48 -14.47
CA LEU A 163 9.95 -0.80 -15.12
C LEU A 163 9.16 0.05 -14.11
N ALA A 164 8.97 -0.42 -12.87
CA ALA A 164 8.34 0.35 -11.81
C ALA A 164 9.11 1.66 -11.51
N LYS A 165 10.45 1.60 -11.46
CA LYS A 165 11.28 2.81 -11.27
C LYS A 165 11.17 3.75 -12.47
N ILE A 166 11.16 3.23 -13.69
CA ILE A 166 10.95 4.05 -14.91
C ILE A 166 9.61 4.77 -14.82
N ILE A 167 8.52 4.05 -14.53
CA ILE A 167 7.18 4.62 -14.37
C ILE A 167 7.18 5.73 -13.31
N GLN A 168 7.86 5.53 -12.18
CA GLN A 168 7.95 6.52 -11.11
C GLN A 168 8.67 7.80 -11.56
N TRP A 169 9.86 7.67 -12.17
CA TRP A 169 10.62 8.82 -12.69
C TRP A 169 9.86 9.55 -13.79
N THR A 170 9.26 8.81 -14.73
CA THR A 170 8.46 9.38 -15.80
C THR A 170 7.21 10.08 -15.27
N SER A 171 6.57 9.56 -14.22
CA SER A 171 5.42 10.21 -13.57
C SER A 171 5.83 11.51 -12.89
N MET A 172 6.98 11.54 -12.21
CA MET A 172 7.52 12.76 -11.60
C MET A 172 7.85 13.82 -12.66
N ALA A 173 8.47 13.42 -13.78
CA ALA A 173 8.67 14.31 -14.93
C ALA A 173 7.31 14.77 -15.50
N GLY A 174 6.32 13.90 -15.61
CA GLY A 174 4.95 14.24 -16.01
C GLY A 174 4.32 15.34 -15.15
N GLY A 175 4.69 15.44 -13.87
CA GLY A 175 4.30 16.54 -12.99
C GLY A 175 4.66 17.93 -13.51
N LEU A 176 5.69 18.05 -14.36
CA LEU A 176 6.13 19.31 -14.98
C LEU A 176 5.41 19.65 -16.29
N ALA A 177 4.41 18.87 -16.72
CA ALA A 177 3.71 19.08 -17.99
C ALA A 177 3.01 20.45 -18.09
N SER A 178 2.74 21.13 -16.98
CA SER A 178 2.15 22.47 -16.97
C SER A 178 3.16 23.59 -17.28
N VAL A 179 4.48 23.35 -17.17
CA VAL A 179 5.52 24.39 -17.34
C VAL A 179 5.50 25.02 -18.75
N PRO A 180 5.40 24.26 -19.85
CA PRO A 180 5.27 24.87 -21.17
C PRO A 180 4.02 25.77 -21.31
N PHE A 181 2.91 25.44 -20.65
CA PHE A 181 1.71 26.30 -20.64
C PHE A 181 1.92 27.59 -19.84
N ILE A 182 2.69 27.55 -18.75
CA ILE A 182 3.12 28.74 -18.01
C ILE A 182 3.95 29.65 -18.92
N MET A 183 4.95 29.09 -19.61
CA MET A 183 5.79 29.82 -20.56
C MET A 183 4.96 30.41 -21.71
N HIS A 184 3.94 29.68 -22.16
CA HIS A 184 3.00 30.17 -23.14
C HIS A 184 2.24 31.41 -22.63
N PHE A 185 1.63 31.37 -21.46
CA PHE A 185 0.90 32.52 -20.91
C PHE A 185 1.81 33.70 -20.58
N LEU A 186 3.04 33.47 -20.15
CA LEU A 186 4.04 34.53 -20.00
C LEU A 186 4.34 35.21 -21.35
N SER A 187 4.42 34.44 -22.44
CA SER A 187 4.60 35.00 -23.79
C SER A 187 3.38 35.81 -24.25
N GLU A 188 2.16 35.37 -23.95
CA GLU A 188 0.93 36.09 -24.27
C GLU A 188 0.81 37.40 -23.48
N ILE A 189 1.23 37.42 -22.21
CA ILE A 189 1.26 38.66 -21.40
C ILE A 189 2.20 39.69 -22.05
N LYS A 190 3.41 39.28 -22.47
CA LYS A 190 4.38 40.18 -23.11
C LYS A 190 3.86 40.79 -24.41
N LEU A 191 3.06 40.03 -25.18
CA LEU A 191 2.48 40.48 -26.45
C LEU A 191 1.20 41.31 -26.27
N SER A 192 0.63 41.35 -25.07
CA SER A 192 -0.65 42.02 -24.83
C SER A 192 -0.49 43.49 -24.45
N ASN A 193 -1.36 44.33 -25.03
CA ASN A 193 -1.39 45.77 -24.80
C ASN A 193 -1.48 46.15 -23.31
N PRO A 194 -1.02 47.34 -22.91
CA PRO A 194 -1.22 47.86 -21.57
C PRO A 194 -2.71 47.81 -21.19
N GLU A 195 -3.02 47.30 -20.00
CA GLU A 195 -4.40 47.29 -19.53
C GLU A 195 -4.72 48.58 -18.79
N ASN A 196 -5.72 49.32 -19.26
CA ASN A 196 -6.31 50.40 -18.44
C ASN A 196 -6.99 49.80 -17.21
N THR A 197 -6.61 50.33 -16.04
CA THR A 197 -7.18 50.00 -14.73
C THR A 197 -8.58 50.59 -14.60
N SER A 198 -9.55 49.75 -14.25
CA SER A 198 -10.91 50.16 -13.88
C SER A 198 -11.30 49.51 -12.54
N PRO A 199 -12.23 50.10 -11.77
CA PRO A 199 -12.67 49.55 -10.48
C PRO A 199 -13.15 48.09 -10.57
N VAL A 200 -13.87 47.75 -11.65
CA VAL A 200 -14.34 46.37 -11.92
C VAL A 200 -13.17 45.41 -12.14
N LYS A 201 -12.15 45.82 -12.92
CA LYS A 201 -10.96 44.98 -13.14
C LYS A 201 -10.12 44.81 -11.87
N GLN A 202 -10.06 45.85 -11.04
CA GLN A 202 -9.36 45.79 -9.75
C GLN A 202 -10.07 44.86 -8.76
N SER A 203 -11.40 44.95 -8.66
CA SER A 203 -12.22 44.04 -7.85
C SER A 203 -12.03 42.59 -8.30
N LEU A 204 -12.08 42.32 -9.61
CA LEU A 204 -11.80 40.99 -10.15
C LEU A 204 -10.40 40.49 -9.77
N LYS A 205 -9.36 41.34 -9.87
CA LYS A 205 -7.99 40.97 -9.48
C LYS A 205 -7.90 40.60 -8.00
N ASN A 206 -8.57 41.34 -7.12
CA ASN A 206 -8.61 41.06 -5.69
C ASN A 206 -9.29 39.71 -5.41
N THR A 207 -10.46 39.45 -6.01
CA THR A 207 -11.18 38.17 -5.88
C THR A 207 -10.34 36.99 -6.35
N LEU A 208 -9.66 37.14 -7.50
CA LEU A 208 -8.75 36.11 -8.01
C LEU A 208 -7.57 35.88 -7.04
N GLY A 209 -7.02 36.93 -6.44
CA GLY A 209 -5.97 36.82 -5.42
C GLY A 209 -6.41 36.05 -4.18
N ILE A 210 -7.64 36.26 -3.70
CA ILE A 210 -8.20 35.49 -2.57
C ILE A 210 -8.32 34.02 -2.93
N ILE A 211 -8.82 33.70 -4.13
CA ILE A 211 -8.95 32.31 -4.61
C ILE A 211 -7.56 31.64 -4.70
N GLN A 212 -6.55 32.36 -5.17
CA GLN A 212 -5.16 31.85 -5.23
C GLN A 212 -4.63 31.52 -3.84
N THR A 213 -4.81 32.43 -2.87
CA THR A 213 -4.38 32.21 -1.48
C THR A 213 -5.09 31.01 -0.85
N LEU A 214 -6.41 30.90 -1.02
CA LEU A 214 -7.19 29.77 -0.50
C LEU A 214 -6.75 28.45 -1.14
N ALA A 215 -6.51 28.42 -2.45
CA ALA A 215 -6.02 27.24 -3.15
C ALA A 215 -4.63 26.81 -2.65
N LEU A 216 -3.73 27.76 -2.40
CA LEU A 216 -2.41 27.48 -1.84
C LEU A 216 -2.52 26.86 -0.44
N ILE A 217 -3.32 27.45 0.44
CA ILE A 217 -3.54 26.94 1.81
C ILE A 217 -4.15 25.54 1.77
N ALA A 218 -5.17 25.33 0.93
CA ALA A 218 -5.87 24.04 0.80
C ALA A 218 -4.95 22.90 0.33
N VAL A 219 -3.91 23.20 -0.43
CA VAL A 219 -2.88 22.22 -0.81
C VAL A 219 -1.80 22.07 0.27
N LEU A 220 -1.30 23.19 0.81
CA LEU A 220 -0.16 23.17 1.72
C LEU A 220 -0.47 22.48 3.05
N ILE A 221 -1.62 22.76 3.68
CA ILE A 221 -1.96 22.18 4.99
C ILE A 221 -1.94 20.64 4.93
N PRO A 222 -2.74 19.97 4.08
CA PRO A 222 -2.72 18.52 4.03
C PRO A 222 -1.40 17.98 3.47
N GLY A 223 -0.66 18.75 2.67
CA GLY A 223 0.68 18.36 2.19
C GLY A 223 1.74 18.30 3.31
N VAL A 224 1.72 19.27 4.23
CA VAL A 224 2.58 19.28 5.43
C VAL A 224 2.20 18.14 6.36
N MET A 225 0.90 17.93 6.60
CA MET A 225 0.42 16.81 7.41
C MET A 225 0.84 15.47 6.80
N LEU A 226 0.67 15.31 5.48
CA LEU A 226 1.10 14.12 4.75
C LEU A 226 2.61 13.84 4.88
N THR A 227 3.42 14.90 4.84
CA THR A 227 4.88 14.79 5.03
C THR A 227 5.22 14.36 6.46
N SER A 228 4.53 14.93 7.46
CA SER A 228 4.70 14.57 8.87
C SER A 228 4.30 13.12 9.13
N GLU A 229 3.14 12.70 8.62
CA GLU A 229 2.63 11.33 8.68
C GLU A 229 3.60 10.34 8.01
N GLY A 230 4.09 10.66 6.80
CA GLY A 230 5.07 9.85 6.08
C GLY A 230 6.42 9.72 6.80
N ASN A 231 6.94 10.81 7.35
CA ASN A 231 8.19 10.79 8.13
C ASN A 231 8.05 9.96 9.42
N SER A 232 6.91 10.10 10.11
CA SER A 232 6.61 9.28 11.29
C SER A 232 6.56 7.80 10.92
N SER A 233 5.85 7.43 9.85
CA SER A 233 5.78 6.05 9.36
C SER A 233 7.17 5.47 9.08
N LYS A 234 8.02 6.22 8.36
CA LYS A 234 9.39 5.81 8.04
C LYS A 234 10.26 5.66 9.29
N TYR A 235 10.15 6.57 10.25
CA TYR A 235 10.87 6.47 11.51
C TYR A 235 10.50 5.19 12.27
N TRP A 236 9.21 4.87 12.36
CA TRP A 236 8.76 3.64 13.00
C TRP A 236 9.23 2.39 12.26
N ASP A 237 9.28 2.41 10.94
CA ASP A 237 9.85 1.30 10.16
C ASP A 237 11.34 1.07 10.48
N ASP A 238 12.14 2.14 10.57
CA ASP A 238 13.57 2.03 10.90
C ASP A 238 13.78 1.50 12.34
N VAL A 239 12.97 1.99 13.29
CA VAL A 239 12.99 1.51 14.68
C VAL A 239 12.57 0.04 14.78
N ASN A 240 11.48 -0.34 14.11
CA ASN A 240 11.00 -1.72 14.07
C ASN A 240 12.04 -2.66 13.43
N PHE A 241 12.74 -2.19 12.40
CA PHE A 241 13.80 -2.96 11.77
C PHE A 241 14.98 -3.21 12.71
N GLU A 242 15.43 -2.19 13.46
CA GLU A 242 16.51 -2.38 14.44
C GLU A 242 16.09 -3.31 15.60
N LYS A 243 14.83 -3.23 16.06
CA LYS A 243 14.27 -4.20 17.02
C LYS A 243 14.32 -5.62 16.45
N THR A 244 13.86 -5.79 15.20
CA THR A 244 13.83 -7.08 14.50
C THR A 244 15.24 -7.64 14.29
N LYS A 245 16.21 -6.79 13.97
CA LYS A 245 17.62 -7.16 13.83
C LYS A 245 18.22 -7.69 15.13
N ARG A 246 17.92 -7.06 16.27
CA ARG A 246 18.33 -7.54 17.60
C ARG A 246 17.67 -8.89 17.93
N MET A 247 16.37 -9.02 17.68
CA MET A 247 15.66 -10.28 17.85
C MET A 247 16.28 -11.39 16.98
N ALA A 248 16.57 -11.10 15.72
CA ALA A 248 17.12 -12.06 14.76
C ALA A 248 18.46 -12.66 15.19
N GLN A 249 19.28 -11.94 15.97
CA GLN A 249 20.54 -12.46 16.51
C GLN A 249 20.35 -13.65 17.46
N LEU A 250 19.17 -13.81 18.04
CA LEU A 250 18.85 -14.94 18.91
C LEU A 250 18.55 -16.21 18.11
N PHE A 251 18.11 -16.07 16.85
CA PHE A 251 17.58 -17.17 16.05
C PHE A 251 18.66 -17.82 15.18
N GLU A 252 18.58 -19.13 15.03
CA GLU A 252 19.35 -19.86 14.02
C GLU A 252 18.65 -19.71 12.66
N SER A 253 19.33 -19.14 11.67
CA SER A 253 18.87 -19.14 10.29
C SER A 253 19.06 -20.53 9.66
N ARG A 254 17.98 -21.14 9.20
CA ARG A 254 17.96 -22.48 8.60
C ARG A 254 17.25 -22.46 7.25
N SER A 255 17.36 -23.56 6.51
CA SER A 255 16.63 -23.79 5.26
C SER A 255 16.07 -25.21 5.20
N PHE A 256 14.85 -25.34 4.70
CA PHE A 256 14.23 -26.61 4.36
C PHE A 256 14.14 -26.73 2.84
N VAL A 257 14.50 -27.90 2.30
CA VAL A 257 14.37 -28.22 0.87
C VAL A 257 13.39 -29.39 0.74
N ASN A 258 12.32 -29.19 -0.02
CA ASN A 258 11.33 -30.25 -0.23
C ASN A 258 11.79 -31.25 -1.31
N SER A 259 10.99 -32.29 -1.53
CA SER A 259 11.25 -33.33 -2.55
C SER A 259 11.32 -32.80 -3.99
N LYS A 260 10.79 -31.61 -4.26
CA LYS A 260 10.78 -30.94 -5.56
C LYS A 260 11.97 -29.98 -5.75
N GLY A 261 12.79 -29.77 -4.73
CA GLY A 261 13.89 -28.82 -4.73
C GLY A 261 13.49 -27.39 -4.34
N ASP A 262 12.23 -27.14 -3.98
CA ASP A 262 11.79 -25.84 -3.46
C ASP A 262 12.43 -25.59 -2.09
N THR A 263 12.89 -24.37 -1.85
CA THR A 263 13.60 -24.00 -0.62
C THR A 263 12.79 -22.99 0.21
N LEU A 264 12.57 -23.30 1.49
CA LEU A 264 12.06 -22.38 2.49
C LEU A 264 13.17 -21.99 3.45
N PHE A 265 13.51 -20.69 3.48
CA PHE A 265 14.30 -20.13 4.56
C PHE A 265 13.41 -19.93 5.79
N TYR A 266 13.96 -20.12 6.97
CA TYR A 266 13.26 -19.85 8.21
C TYR A 266 14.25 -19.58 9.34
N HIS A 267 13.73 -19.01 10.41
CA HIS A 267 14.47 -18.75 11.64
C HIS A 267 13.89 -19.62 12.76
N LEU A 268 14.78 -20.27 13.52
CA LEU A 268 14.41 -21.13 14.64
C LEU A 268 15.12 -20.69 15.92
N LEU A 269 14.36 -20.36 16.96
CA LEU A 269 14.88 -20.15 18.31
C LEU A 269 14.56 -21.36 19.18
N LYS A 270 15.54 -21.86 19.92
CA LYS A 270 15.36 -22.92 20.93
C LYS A 270 14.94 -22.32 22.28
N PRO A 271 14.28 -23.10 23.15
CA PRO A 271 14.04 -22.70 24.54
C PRO A 271 15.34 -22.25 25.21
N LEU A 272 15.25 -21.29 26.13
CA LEU A 272 16.43 -20.92 26.94
C LEU A 272 16.87 -22.13 27.79
N ASN A 273 18.17 -22.38 27.88
CA ASN A 273 18.74 -23.55 28.56
C ASN A 273 18.15 -24.88 28.06
N PHE A 274 18.05 -25.03 26.75
CA PHE A 274 17.46 -26.19 26.08
C PHE A 274 18.02 -27.54 26.58
N ASP A 275 17.12 -28.43 27.04
CA ASP A 275 17.42 -29.82 27.38
C ASP A 275 16.75 -30.76 26.36
N PRO A 276 17.49 -31.48 25.51
CA PRO A 276 16.91 -32.33 24.46
C PRO A 276 16.07 -33.50 25.00
N ARG A 277 16.15 -33.81 26.30
CA ARG A 277 15.35 -34.85 26.96
C ARG A 277 13.95 -34.35 27.36
N LYS A 278 13.76 -33.04 27.45
CA LYS A 278 12.46 -32.42 27.75
C LYS A 278 11.70 -32.11 26.46
N LYS A 279 10.37 -32.11 26.54
CA LYS A 279 9.48 -31.80 25.42
C LYS A 279 8.90 -30.38 25.56
N TYR A 280 9.10 -29.55 24.55
CA TYR A 280 8.73 -28.14 24.50
C TYR A 280 7.76 -27.87 23.34
N PRO A 281 6.81 -26.93 23.50
CA PRO A 281 5.96 -26.50 22.40
C PRO A 281 6.74 -25.93 21.22
N LEU A 282 6.09 -25.90 20.06
CA LEU A 282 6.53 -25.14 18.89
C LEU A 282 5.53 -24.02 18.61
N VAL A 283 5.98 -22.76 18.67
CA VAL A 283 5.19 -21.58 18.30
C VAL A 283 5.57 -21.18 16.87
N VAL A 284 4.64 -21.36 15.94
CA VAL A 284 4.73 -20.89 14.56
C VAL A 284 4.23 -19.45 14.53
N SER A 285 5.16 -18.50 14.41
CA SER A 285 4.86 -17.07 14.39
C SER A 285 4.97 -16.56 12.95
N LEU A 286 3.84 -16.30 12.31
CA LEU A 286 3.72 -15.88 10.92
C LEU A 286 3.84 -14.35 10.80
N PRO A 287 4.90 -13.83 10.16
CA PRO A 287 5.11 -12.41 9.88
C PRO A 287 4.05 -11.82 8.93
N TYR A 288 4.07 -10.50 8.76
CA TYR A 288 3.20 -9.78 7.80
C TYR A 288 3.43 -10.21 6.33
N GLY A 289 4.56 -10.86 6.04
CA GLY A 289 4.91 -11.45 4.74
C GLY A 289 5.21 -10.45 3.62
N GLY A 290 5.94 -10.91 2.60
CA GLY A 290 6.14 -10.18 1.35
C GLY A 290 7.08 -8.97 1.37
N GLN A 291 7.84 -8.77 2.45
CA GLN A 291 8.93 -7.78 2.45
C GLN A 291 10.06 -8.25 1.51
N PRO A 292 10.76 -7.32 0.81
CA PRO A 292 11.87 -7.66 -0.08
C PRO A 292 12.85 -8.62 0.59
N ALA A 293 13.15 -9.74 -0.06
CA ALA A 293 14.02 -10.79 0.47
C ALA A 293 15.51 -10.42 0.52
N THR A 294 15.86 -9.15 0.28
CA THR A 294 17.24 -8.68 0.20
C THR A 294 17.95 -8.77 1.55
N ASP A 295 17.23 -8.59 2.65
CA ASP A 295 17.69 -8.86 4.01
C ASP A 295 16.77 -9.90 4.66
N LYS A 296 17.30 -11.12 4.88
CA LYS A 296 16.59 -12.27 5.50
C LYS A 296 15.97 -11.97 6.89
N ILE A 297 16.23 -10.78 7.45
CA ILE A 297 15.80 -10.27 8.74
C ILE A 297 14.45 -9.56 8.66
N ARG A 298 14.20 -8.72 7.65
CA ARG A 298 12.93 -7.99 7.50
C ARG A 298 11.71 -8.88 7.37
N GLN A 299 11.94 -10.10 6.88
CA GLN A 299 10.91 -11.11 6.78
C GLN A 299 10.43 -11.60 8.16
N MET A 300 11.12 -11.29 9.26
CA MET A 300 10.68 -11.57 10.63
C MET A 300 9.80 -10.45 11.21
N GLU A 301 9.71 -9.28 10.56
CA GLU A 301 8.91 -8.16 11.05
C GLU A 301 7.42 -8.54 11.16
N GLY A 302 6.83 -8.25 12.31
CA GLY A 302 5.44 -8.58 12.57
C GLY A 302 5.18 -10.02 13.03
N ALA A 303 6.24 -10.79 13.30
CA ALA A 303 6.15 -12.04 14.04
C ALA A 303 5.91 -11.76 15.53
N VAL A 304 4.72 -11.25 15.87
CA VAL A 304 4.39 -10.73 17.23
C VAL A 304 4.74 -11.71 18.35
N ALA A 305 4.42 -13.00 18.19
CA ALA A 305 4.75 -13.98 19.22
C ALA A 305 6.25 -14.23 19.34
N ALA A 306 7.01 -14.15 18.24
CA ALA A 306 8.46 -14.23 18.32
C ALA A 306 9.05 -13.02 19.05
N GLU A 307 8.54 -11.82 18.80
CA GLU A 307 8.99 -10.60 19.50
C GLU A 307 8.77 -10.69 21.01
N GLU A 308 7.61 -11.19 21.43
CA GLU A 308 7.25 -11.28 22.85
C GLU A 308 7.92 -12.48 23.55
N LEU A 309 7.87 -13.66 22.95
CA LEU A 309 8.35 -14.90 23.56
C LEU A 309 9.87 -15.07 23.47
N SER A 310 10.58 -14.23 22.72
CA SER A 310 12.06 -14.26 22.66
C SER A 310 12.74 -13.43 23.76
N THR A 311 11.99 -12.66 24.55
CA THR A 311 12.52 -11.94 25.73
C THR A 311 12.96 -12.93 26.81
N ASP A 312 14.00 -12.60 27.59
CA ASP A 312 14.52 -13.52 28.62
C ASP A 312 13.45 -13.97 29.63
N ILE A 313 12.59 -13.04 30.06
CA ILE A 313 11.49 -13.32 31.00
C ILE A 313 10.50 -14.33 30.39
N ASN A 314 10.04 -14.08 29.16
CA ASN A 314 9.08 -14.99 28.52
C ASN A 314 9.71 -16.31 28.09
N ARG A 315 10.99 -16.35 27.72
CA ARG A 315 11.69 -17.61 27.44
C ARG A 315 11.84 -18.48 28.68
N LEU A 316 11.91 -17.89 29.88
CA LEU A 316 11.89 -18.60 31.15
C LEU A 316 10.48 -19.08 31.51
N ASN A 317 9.47 -18.22 31.41
CA ASN A 317 8.09 -18.53 31.78
C ASN A 317 7.41 -19.49 30.79
N TYR A 318 7.74 -19.37 29.51
CA TYR A 318 7.11 -20.07 28.39
C TYR A 318 8.17 -20.71 27.48
N PRO A 319 8.93 -21.70 27.98
CA PRO A 319 10.00 -22.32 27.21
C PRO A 319 9.43 -23.06 26.00
N ALA A 320 9.72 -22.56 24.79
CA ALA A 320 9.26 -23.11 23.52
C ALA A 320 10.31 -22.93 22.42
N PHE A 321 10.16 -23.72 21.36
CA PHE A 321 10.75 -23.42 20.08
C PHE A 321 9.91 -22.33 19.39
N LEU A 322 10.56 -21.33 18.81
CA LEU A 322 9.90 -20.31 17.99
C LEU A 322 10.34 -20.49 16.55
N PHE A 323 9.39 -20.71 15.65
CA PHE A 323 9.61 -20.91 14.22
C PHE A 323 9.00 -19.75 13.44
N ILE A 324 9.84 -19.06 12.67
CA ILE A 324 9.45 -17.94 11.81
C ILE A 324 9.80 -18.31 10.37
N PRO A 325 8.83 -18.72 9.55
CA PRO A 325 9.09 -18.99 8.14
C PRO A 325 9.30 -17.68 7.37
N ASN A 326 10.12 -17.74 6.32
CA ASN A 326 10.27 -16.63 5.39
C ASN A 326 9.20 -16.68 4.29
N CYS A 327 8.71 -15.52 3.89
CA CYS A 327 7.72 -15.37 2.83
C CYS A 327 8.29 -14.57 1.66
N PRO A 328 8.39 -15.14 0.45
CA PRO A 328 8.82 -14.41 -0.73
C PRO A 328 7.97 -13.15 -1.01
N PRO A 329 8.56 -12.06 -1.56
CA PRO A 329 7.82 -10.91 -2.04
C PRO A 329 6.67 -11.31 -2.99
N GLY A 330 5.50 -10.71 -2.81
CA GLY A 330 4.32 -11.02 -3.63
C GLY A 330 3.60 -12.33 -3.29
N SER A 331 4.00 -13.03 -2.23
CA SER A 331 3.31 -14.24 -1.74
C SER A 331 2.85 -14.09 -0.28
N GLY A 332 2.11 -15.08 0.22
CA GLY A 332 1.60 -15.13 1.58
C GLY A 332 1.56 -16.55 2.15
N TRP A 333 0.79 -16.70 3.23
CA TRP A 333 0.66 -17.95 3.99
C TRP A 333 -0.64 -18.71 3.66
N GLY A 334 -1.35 -18.32 2.60
CA GLY A 334 -2.69 -18.79 2.30
C GLY A 334 -3.80 -17.94 2.93
N GLY A 335 -5.06 -18.32 2.71
CA GLY A 335 -6.26 -17.65 3.23
C GLY A 335 -6.69 -16.37 2.51
N ILE A 336 -5.88 -15.85 1.58
CA ILE A 336 -6.26 -14.72 0.71
C ILE A 336 -6.62 -15.27 -0.68
N PRO A 337 -7.88 -15.11 -1.14
CA PRO A 337 -8.31 -15.62 -2.44
C PRO A 337 -7.46 -15.10 -3.59
N ASN A 338 -7.05 -16.00 -4.50
CA ASN A 338 -6.26 -15.70 -5.70
C ASN A 338 -4.90 -15.02 -5.42
N TYR A 339 -4.34 -15.19 -4.23
CA TYR A 339 -3.03 -14.69 -3.86
C TYR A 339 -2.02 -15.85 -3.74
N PRO A 340 -0.82 -15.76 -4.32
CA PRO A 340 0.19 -16.82 -4.21
C PRO A 340 0.54 -17.16 -2.75
N SER A 341 0.70 -18.44 -2.44
CA SER A 341 1.03 -18.90 -1.08
C SER A 341 2.22 -19.86 -1.05
N VAL A 342 2.89 -19.91 0.11
CA VAL A 342 3.96 -20.87 0.43
C VAL A 342 3.56 -21.86 1.54
N ASP A 343 2.28 -21.92 1.86
CA ASP A 343 1.67 -22.72 2.94
C ASP A 343 2.11 -24.19 2.90
N SER A 344 2.05 -24.84 1.74
CA SER A 344 2.45 -26.25 1.59
C SER A 344 3.90 -26.48 2.02
N LEU A 345 4.81 -25.60 1.58
CA LEU A 345 6.23 -25.69 1.90
C LEU A 345 6.49 -25.42 3.40
N VAL A 346 5.71 -24.52 4.01
CA VAL A 346 5.74 -24.28 5.46
C VAL A 346 5.26 -25.50 6.25
N TYR A 347 4.19 -26.17 5.81
CA TYR A 347 3.72 -27.40 6.47
C TYR A 347 4.75 -28.52 6.41
N GLU A 348 5.43 -28.69 5.27
CA GLU A 348 6.51 -29.66 5.10
C GLU A 348 7.69 -29.32 6.02
N ALA A 349 8.09 -28.05 6.10
CA ALA A 349 9.16 -27.61 7.00
C ALA A 349 8.80 -27.84 8.47
N ILE A 350 7.59 -27.49 8.91
CA ILE A 350 7.11 -27.78 10.28
C ILE A 350 7.17 -29.29 10.56
N SER A 351 6.70 -30.12 9.62
CA SER A 351 6.72 -31.58 9.77
C SER A 351 8.15 -32.14 9.85
N SER A 352 9.11 -31.51 9.14
CA SER A 352 10.52 -31.90 9.20
C SER A 352 11.14 -31.67 10.59
N LEU A 353 10.68 -30.64 11.31
CA LEU A 353 11.11 -30.32 12.67
C LEU A 353 10.66 -31.35 13.70
N ASP A 354 9.73 -32.25 13.38
CA ASP A 354 9.31 -33.32 14.29
C ASP A 354 10.42 -34.30 14.64
N LYS A 355 11.46 -34.32 13.80
CA LYS A 355 12.69 -35.08 14.02
C LYS A 355 13.69 -34.35 14.93
N GLU A 356 13.50 -33.05 15.17
CA GLU A 356 14.36 -32.28 16.08
C GLU A 356 14.11 -32.75 17.53
N PRO A 357 15.18 -33.03 18.29
CA PRO A 357 15.07 -33.39 19.69
C PRO A 357 14.30 -32.32 20.48
N GLY A 358 13.51 -32.77 21.45
CA GLY A 358 12.80 -31.88 22.35
C GLY A 358 11.54 -31.17 21.83
N ILE A 359 11.16 -31.28 20.56
CA ILE A 359 9.86 -30.74 20.10
C ILE A 359 8.69 -31.64 20.52
N ASP A 360 7.65 -31.02 21.07
CA ASP A 360 6.36 -31.63 21.42
C ASP A 360 5.33 -31.43 20.30
N VAL A 361 5.15 -32.46 19.48
CA VAL A 361 4.21 -32.45 18.35
C VAL A 361 2.75 -32.24 18.75
N LYS A 362 2.39 -32.44 20.03
CA LYS A 362 1.03 -32.22 20.54
C LYS A 362 0.79 -30.78 21.00
N ARG A 363 1.83 -29.94 21.02
CA ARG A 363 1.78 -28.53 21.40
C ARG A 363 2.42 -27.66 20.32
N ARG A 364 1.85 -27.72 19.12
CA ARG A 364 2.13 -26.74 18.07
C ARG A 364 1.10 -25.63 18.10
N TYR A 365 1.55 -24.40 18.14
CA TYR A 365 0.68 -23.23 18.14
C TYR A 365 0.94 -22.41 16.89
N VAL A 366 -0.08 -21.77 16.33
CA VAL A 366 0.09 -20.84 15.21
C VAL A 366 -0.48 -19.47 15.53
N THR A 367 0.24 -18.43 15.15
CA THR A 367 -0.18 -17.05 15.33
C THR A 367 0.38 -16.19 14.22
N GLY A 368 -0.30 -15.09 13.93
CA GLY A 368 0.19 -14.09 12.98
C GLY A 368 -0.75 -12.90 12.91
N LEU A 369 -0.21 -11.78 12.42
CA LEU A 369 -0.95 -10.54 12.22
C LEU A 369 -1.10 -10.24 10.72
N SER A 370 -2.23 -9.66 10.33
CA SER A 370 -2.47 -9.23 8.94
C SER A 370 -2.41 -10.42 7.97
N ARG A 371 -1.50 -10.43 7.00
CA ARG A 371 -1.24 -11.61 6.15
C ARG A 371 -0.90 -12.86 6.97
N GLY A 372 -0.16 -12.70 8.07
CA GLY A 372 0.09 -13.77 9.05
C GLY A 372 -1.18 -14.20 9.77
N GLY A 373 -2.14 -13.29 9.97
CA GLY A 373 -3.45 -13.58 10.55
C GLY A 373 -4.35 -14.38 9.60
N TYR A 374 -4.35 -14.04 8.30
CA TYR A 374 -4.93 -14.90 7.26
C TYR A 374 -4.27 -16.28 7.26
N GLY A 375 -2.94 -16.33 7.33
CA GLY A 375 -2.18 -17.57 7.46
C GLY A 375 -2.56 -18.41 8.67
N ALA A 376 -2.70 -17.79 9.85
CA ALA A 376 -3.04 -18.50 11.08
C ALA A 376 -4.44 -19.13 11.00
N TRP A 377 -5.42 -18.39 10.46
CA TRP A 377 -6.75 -18.95 10.16
C TRP A 377 -6.66 -20.09 9.12
N HIS A 378 -5.94 -19.85 8.03
CA HIS A 378 -5.78 -20.81 6.94
C HIS A 378 -5.15 -22.13 7.40
N PHE A 379 -4.10 -22.03 8.23
CA PHE A 379 -3.34 -23.17 8.74
C PHE A 379 -4.22 -24.09 9.56
N ILE A 380 -5.02 -23.56 10.48
CA ILE A 380 -5.93 -24.40 11.28
C ILE A 380 -7.10 -24.94 10.46
N CYS A 381 -7.61 -24.19 9.47
CA CYS A 381 -8.71 -24.65 8.62
C CYS A 381 -8.31 -25.76 7.63
N THR A 382 -7.07 -25.74 7.15
CA THR A 382 -6.57 -26.70 6.15
C THR A 382 -5.79 -27.85 6.76
N ARG A 383 -5.12 -27.63 7.89
CA ARG A 383 -4.37 -28.62 8.67
C ARG A 383 -4.82 -28.62 10.15
N PRO A 384 -6.10 -28.90 10.44
CA PRO A 384 -6.64 -28.88 11.80
C PRO A 384 -5.97 -29.90 12.73
N ASP A 385 -5.40 -30.96 12.15
CA ASP A 385 -4.62 -31.96 12.84
C ASP A 385 -3.24 -31.44 13.28
N MET A 386 -2.68 -30.41 12.64
CA MET A 386 -1.29 -30.00 12.87
C MET A 386 -1.11 -29.10 14.10
N PHE A 387 -2.15 -28.41 14.55
CA PHE A 387 -2.07 -27.36 15.57
C PHE A 387 -2.96 -27.63 16.79
N ALA A 388 -2.44 -27.33 17.98
CA ALA A 388 -3.15 -27.43 19.25
C ALA A 388 -3.93 -26.17 19.61
N ALA A 389 -3.56 -25.00 19.08
CA ALA A 389 -4.25 -23.73 19.29
C ALA A 389 -3.81 -22.68 18.27
N ALA A 390 -4.61 -21.62 18.11
CA ALA A 390 -4.26 -20.47 17.29
C ALA A 390 -4.60 -19.11 17.90
N ILE A 391 -3.77 -18.11 17.56
CA ILE A 391 -4.02 -16.69 17.80
C ILE A 391 -3.97 -15.93 16.45
N PRO A 392 -5.06 -15.91 15.68
CA PRO A 392 -5.15 -15.10 14.47
C PRO A 392 -5.42 -13.63 14.81
N VAL A 393 -4.60 -12.72 14.30
CA VAL A 393 -4.73 -11.27 14.55
C VAL A 393 -4.97 -10.53 13.23
N SER A 394 -6.03 -9.72 13.16
CA SER A 394 -6.38 -8.91 11.98
C SER A 394 -6.35 -9.69 10.65
N GLY A 395 -7.12 -10.77 10.55
CA GLY A 395 -7.20 -11.65 9.38
C GLY A 395 -8.60 -12.19 9.11
N GLY A 396 -8.71 -13.20 8.25
CA GLY A 396 -9.95 -13.94 8.00
C GLY A 396 -9.70 -15.21 7.19
N GLU A 397 -10.75 -15.97 6.92
CA GLU A 397 -10.76 -17.16 6.05
C GLU A 397 -12.20 -17.39 5.57
N ASP A 398 -12.43 -18.32 4.65
CA ASP A 398 -13.78 -18.76 4.25
C ASP A 398 -14.54 -19.36 5.45
N PRO A 399 -15.64 -18.72 5.91
CA PRO A 399 -16.44 -19.22 7.03
C PRO A 399 -17.00 -20.63 6.82
N LYS A 400 -17.07 -21.14 5.58
CA LYS A 400 -17.47 -22.53 5.29
C LYS A 400 -16.49 -23.56 5.89
N LEU A 401 -15.25 -23.18 6.16
CA LEU A 401 -14.24 -24.06 6.75
C LEU A 401 -14.34 -24.15 8.28
N ALA A 402 -15.19 -23.34 8.92
CA ALA A 402 -15.27 -23.23 10.38
C ALA A 402 -15.62 -24.55 11.10
N SER A 403 -16.41 -25.43 10.47
CA SER A 403 -16.76 -26.73 11.06
C SER A 403 -15.55 -27.66 11.27
N ARG A 404 -14.45 -27.41 10.54
CA ARG A 404 -13.21 -28.22 10.64
C ARG A 404 -12.40 -27.89 11.89
N ILE A 405 -12.67 -26.76 12.54
CA ILE A 405 -11.84 -26.22 13.62
C ILE A 405 -12.60 -26.03 14.94
N VAL A 406 -13.80 -26.62 15.07
CA VAL A 406 -14.65 -26.48 16.28
C VAL A 406 -13.98 -26.96 17.56
N ASN A 407 -13.04 -27.90 17.44
CA ASN A 407 -12.28 -28.49 18.55
C ASN A 407 -10.92 -27.82 18.78
N ILE A 408 -10.56 -26.81 17.98
CA ILE A 408 -9.29 -26.11 18.11
C ILE A 408 -9.52 -24.86 18.97
N PRO A 409 -8.82 -24.71 20.10
CA PRO A 409 -8.79 -23.47 20.85
C PRO A 409 -8.30 -22.30 19.98
N VAL A 410 -9.16 -21.28 19.82
CA VAL A 410 -8.85 -20.06 19.08
C VAL A 410 -9.08 -18.86 19.98
N TRP A 411 -8.11 -17.94 20.03
CA TRP A 411 -8.29 -16.59 20.56
C TRP A 411 -7.91 -15.57 19.49
N ALA A 412 -8.93 -15.06 18.79
CA ALA A 412 -8.71 -14.10 17.70
C ALA A 412 -8.79 -12.65 18.18
N PHE A 413 -8.09 -11.77 17.47
CA PHE A 413 -7.98 -10.35 17.78
C PHE A 413 -8.20 -9.49 16.52
N HIS A 414 -8.85 -8.33 16.65
CA HIS A 414 -9.01 -7.38 15.54
C HIS A 414 -9.28 -5.95 16.04
N GLY A 415 -8.82 -4.93 15.31
CA GLY A 415 -9.22 -3.54 15.52
C GLY A 415 -10.52 -3.21 14.79
N ALA A 416 -11.47 -2.55 15.47
CA ALA A 416 -12.78 -2.24 14.88
C ALA A 416 -12.71 -1.21 13.75
N LYS A 417 -11.65 -0.39 13.71
CA LYS A 417 -11.41 0.66 12.70
C LYS A 417 -10.32 0.26 11.71
N ASP A 418 -10.00 -1.03 11.60
CA ASP A 418 -9.01 -1.54 10.67
C ASP A 418 -9.40 -1.23 9.21
N LYS A 419 -8.61 -0.35 8.57
CA LYS A 419 -8.76 0.04 7.16
C LYS A 419 -7.93 -0.84 6.21
N ASN A 420 -7.05 -1.68 6.76
CA ASN A 420 -6.13 -2.53 6.01
C ASN A 420 -6.71 -3.92 5.80
N VAL A 421 -7.30 -4.50 6.84
CA VAL A 421 -8.00 -5.79 6.80
C VAL A 421 -9.39 -5.56 7.37
N PRO A 422 -10.48 -5.82 6.62
CA PRO A 422 -11.82 -5.60 7.14
C PRO A 422 -12.09 -6.47 8.37
N VAL A 423 -12.52 -5.84 9.47
CA VAL A 423 -12.91 -6.51 10.73
C VAL A 423 -13.97 -7.61 10.55
N SER A 424 -14.76 -7.52 9.46
CA SER A 424 -15.72 -8.55 9.08
C SER A 424 -15.09 -9.93 8.87
N GLY A 425 -13.81 -10.01 8.47
CA GLY A 425 -13.09 -11.28 8.33
C GLY A 425 -13.08 -12.10 9.62
N SER A 426 -12.60 -11.51 10.73
CA SER A 426 -12.62 -12.15 12.05
C SER A 426 -14.04 -12.38 12.54
N ARG A 427 -14.93 -11.38 12.45
CA ARG A 427 -16.32 -11.51 12.92
C ARG A 427 -17.05 -12.68 12.25
N ASN A 428 -16.89 -12.85 10.94
CA ASN A 428 -17.53 -13.92 10.19
C ASN A 428 -17.00 -15.30 10.60
N MET A 429 -15.68 -15.46 10.75
CA MET A 429 -15.09 -16.72 11.22
C MET A 429 -15.56 -17.06 12.64
N ILE A 430 -15.51 -16.10 13.57
CA ILE A 430 -15.97 -16.31 14.95
C ILE A 430 -17.44 -16.74 14.99
N ASN A 431 -18.31 -16.06 14.24
CA ASN A 431 -19.73 -16.41 14.17
C ASN A 431 -19.94 -17.81 13.56
N ALA A 432 -19.19 -18.16 12.53
CA ALA A 432 -19.29 -19.46 11.87
C ALA A 432 -18.82 -20.61 12.77
N ILE A 433 -17.73 -20.43 13.53
CA ILE A 433 -17.25 -21.43 14.49
C ILE A 433 -18.29 -21.63 15.60
N LYS A 434 -18.84 -20.54 16.16
CA LYS A 434 -19.93 -20.62 17.16
C LYS A 434 -21.14 -21.35 16.60
N LYS A 435 -21.56 -21.03 15.37
CA LYS A 435 -22.69 -21.70 14.70
C LYS A 435 -22.42 -23.19 14.46
N ALA A 436 -21.17 -23.59 14.23
CA ALA A 436 -20.77 -24.98 14.07
C ALA A 436 -20.59 -25.73 15.41
N GLY A 437 -20.80 -25.08 16.56
CA GLY A 437 -20.71 -25.68 17.90
C GLY A 437 -19.36 -25.52 18.59
N GLY A 438 -18.41 -24.77 18.02
CA GLY A 438 -17.14 -24.44 18.66
C GLY A 438 -17.25 -23.25 19.63
N ASN A 439 -16.22 -23.04 20.45
CA ASN A 439 -16.20 -21.99 21.47
C ASN A 439 -14.96 -21.09 21.37
N PRO A 440 -14.84 -20.25 20.30
CA PRO A 440 -13.68 -19.40 20.12
C PRO A 440 -13.74 -18.16 21.03
N LYS A 441 -12.57 -17.72 21.51
CA LYS A 441 -12.40 -16.41 22.14
C LYS A 441 -12.18 -15.34 21.05
N TYR A 442 -12.73 -14.15 21.27
CA TYR A 442 -12.57 -13.02 20.38
C TYR A 442 -12.44 -11.72 21.17
N THR A 443 -11.39 -10.97 20.90
CA THR A 443 -11.17 -9.63 21.45
C THR A 443 -11.15 -8.62 20.31
N GLU A 444 -12.08 -7.67 20.35
CA GLU A 444 -12.15 -6.59 19.38
C GLU A 444 -11.84 -5.24 20.04
N PHE A 445 -10.84 -4.53 19.53
CA PHE A 445 -10.44 -3.23 20.06
C PHE A 445 -11.24 -2.11 19.37
N SER A 446 -12.21 -1.54 20.07
CA SER A 446 -13.22 -0.62 19.50
C SER A 446 -12.65 0.66 18.87
N ASN A 447 -11.50 1.13 19.35
CA ASN A 447 -10.88 2.37 18.89
C ASN A 447 -9.66 2.17 18.00
N GLU A 448 -9.23 0.93 17.80
CA GLU A 448 -7.96 0.64 17.13
C GLU A 448 -8.14 0.32 15.65
N GLY A 449 -7.11 0.67 14.88
CA GLY A 449 -6.97 0.35 13.46
C GLY A 449 -6.28 -1.00 13.23
N HIS A 450 -5.42 -1.06 12.21
CA HIS A 450 -4.72 -2.30 11.85
C HIS A 450 -3.62 -2.71 12.85
N ASN A 451 -2.99 -1.71 13.45
CA ASN A 451 -1.73 -1.85 14.17
C ASN A 451 -1.97 -2.17 15.66
N ILE A 452 -2.49 -3.37 15.93
CA ILE A 452 -2.88 -3.81 17.28
C ILE A 452 -1.87 -4.72 17.98
N TRP A 453 -0.66 -4.86 17.46
CA TRP A 453 0.33 -5.80 18.01
C TRP A 453 0.63 -5.54 19.49
N TYR A 454 0.73 -4.27 19.90
CA TYR A 454 1.01 -3.89 21.27
C TYR A 454 -0.17 -4.23 22.20
N GLN A 455 -1.39 -3.93 21.78
CA GLN A 455 -2.61 -4.25 22.53
C GLN A 455 -2.79 -5.76 22.70
N VAL A 456 -2.43 -6.54 21.66
CA VAL A 456 -2.40 -8.01 21.74
C VAL A 456 -1.33 -8.47 22.71
N SER A 457 -0.10 -7.95 22.63
CA SER A 457 0.99 -8.45 23.48
C SER A 457 0.78 -8.18 24.97
N ILE A 458 0.14 -7.07 25.33
CA ILE A 458 -0.22 -6.75 26.71
C ILE A 458 -1.54 -7.38 27.16
N THR A 459 -2.22 -8.17 26.32
CA THR A 459 -3.49 -8.80 26.70
C THR A 459 -3.27 -9.77 27.87
N PRO A 460 -3.90 -9.53 29.04
CA PRO A 460 -3.66 -10.34 30.23
C PRO A 460 -3.99 -11.83 30.00
N GLY A 461 -3.07 -12.71 30.41
CA GLY A 461 -3.24 -14.16 30.35
C GLY A 461 -3.20 -14.76 28.93
N LEU A 462 -2.84 -13.99 27.89
CA LEU A 462 -2.77 -14.50 26.52
C LEU A 462 -1.79 -15.68 26.40
N TRP A 463 -0.57 -15.50 26.91
CA TRP A 463 0.48 -16.52 26.84
C TRP A 463 0.19 -17.71 27.76
N ASP A 464 -0.31 -17.47 28.98
CA ASP A 464 -0.78 -18.53 29.87
C ASP A 464 -1.88 -19.39 29.20
N TRP A 465 -2.85 -18.72 28.56
CA TRP A 465 -3.89 -19.41 27.82
C TRP A 465 -3.31 -20.23 26.68
N LEU A 466 -2.38 -19.69 25.88
CA LEU A 466 -1.80 -20.41 24.73
C LEU A 466 -1.06 -21.67 25.18
N PHE A 467 -0.19 -21.54 26.18
CA PHE A 467 0.67 -22.62 26.66
C PHE A 467 -0.06 -23.69 27.49
N ALA A 468 -1.28 -23.39 27.95
CA ALA A 468 -2.18 -24.38 28.54
C ALA A 468 -2.80 -25.34 27.50
N GLN A 469 -2.77 -24.99 26.21
CA GLN A 469 -3.42 -25.79 25.16
C GLN A 469 -2.58 -26.99 24.76
N LYS A 470 -3.25 -28.13 24.49
CA LYS A 470 -2.63 -29.37 24.01
C LYS A 470 -3.63 -30.11 23.15
N ARG A 471 -3.17 -30.67 22.02
CA ARG A 471 -4.00 -31.50 21.16
C ARG A 471 -4.33 -32.83 21.85
N ASN A 472 -5.60 -33.21 21.83
CA ASN A 472 -6.04 -34.52 22.29
C ASN A 472 -5.75 -35.57 21.20
N GLN A 473 -4.79 -36.44 21.51
CA GLN A 473 -4.14 -37.44 20.64
C GLN A 473 -3.31 -36.89 19.48
#